data_AF-A0A850WGI5-F1
#
_entry.id   AF-A0A850WGI5-F1
#
_cell.length_a   1.000
_cell.length_b   1.000
_cell.length_c   1.000
_cell.angle_alpha   90.00
_cell.angle_beta   90.00
_cell.angle_gamma   90.00
#
_symmetry.space_group_name_H-M   'P 1'
#
loop_
_entity.id
_entity.type
_entity.pdbx_description
1 polymer ?
#
loop_
_entity_poly.entity_id
_entity_poly.type
_entity_poly.pdbx_seq_one_letter_code
_entity_poly.pdbx_strand_id
1 'polypeptide(L)'
;TLSRAEDFQSAVLRLAGIPIIAEVYYIVGGVSPKEGMVITRNRRGPADLWPLDPLGGAWFRVETNYDHWTTPPPFDDRRTPAIKALNATGQQNIN
;
A
#
# COMPACT_ATOMS: atom_id res chain seq x y z
N THR A 1 4.11 -9.12 13.58
CA THR A 1 4.34 -7.69 13.27
C THR A 1 3.73 -6.79 14.30
N LEU A 2 2.39 -6.73 14.43
CA LEU A 2 1.71 -5.82 15.38
C LEU A 2 2.21 -5.88 16.83
N SER A 3 2.58 -7.07 17.32
CA SER A 3 3.03 -7.25 18.70
C SER A 3 4.54 -7.06 18.95
N ARG A 4 5.36 -6.87 17.90
CA ARG A 4 6.84 -6.94 18.00
C ARG A 4 7.61 -5.94 17.14
N ALA A 5 6.96 -5.27 16.19
CA ALA A 5 7.58 -4.18 15.45
C ALA A 5 7.48 -2.91 16.32
N GLU A 6 8.58 -2.19 16.45
CA GLU A 6 8.66 -1.02 17.33
C GLU A 6 8.28 0.27 16.58
N ASP A 7 8.38 0.26 15.26
CA ASP A 7 8.13 1.41 14.39
C ASP A 7 7.69 0.96 12.97
N PHE A 8 7.38 1.94 12.12
CA PHE A 8 6.98 1.71 10.74
C PHE A 8 8.03 0.94 9.94
N GLN A 9 9.30 1.33 10.04
CA GLN A 9 10.38 0.72 9.26
C GLN A 9 10.60 -0.75 9.64
N SER A 10 10.64 -1.08 10.93
CA SER A 10 10.74 -2.45 11.42
C SER A 10 9.52 -3.29 11.06
N ALA A 11 8.31 -2.70 11.03
CA ALA A 11 7.11 -3.38 10.56
C ALA A 11 7.21 -3.71 9.07
N VAL A 12 7.59 -2.74 8.22
CA VAL A 12 7.79 -2.93 6.77
C VAL A 12 8.85 -4.00 6.50
N LEU A 13 10.02 -3.95 7.16
CA LEU A 13 11.08 -4.94 6.97
C LEU A 13 10.63 -6.36 7.33
N ARG A 14 9.90 -6.52 8.44
CA ARG A 14 9.34 -7.83 8.83
C ARG A 14 8.29 -8.31 7.83
N LEU A 15 7.37 -7.43 7.44
CA LEU A 15 6.29 -7.76 6.50
C LEU A 15 6.79 -7.97 5.06
N ALA A 16 7.94 -7.43 4.68
CA ALA A 16 8.56 -7.65 3.37
C ALA A 16 9.44 -8.91 3.35
N GLY A 17 10.24 -9.13 4.39
CA GLY A 17 11.33 -10.12 4.37
C GLY A 17 10.98 -11.53 4.87
N ILE A 18 9.95 -11.71 5.69
CA ILE A 18 9.62 -13.03 6.26
C ILE A 18 8.89 -13.89 5.21
N PRO A 19 9.33 -15.13 4.93
CA PRO A 19 8.59 -16.05 4.05
C PRO A 19 7.18 -16.34 4.55
N ILE A 20 6.23 -16.47 3.63
CA ILE A 20 4.81 -16.67 3.92
C ILE A 20 4.23 -17.80 3.06
N ILE A 21 3.09 -18.34 3.48
CA ILE A 21 2.48 -19.52 2.84
C ILE A 21 1.62 -19.18 1.61
N ALA A 22 1.21 -17.92 1.44
CA ALA A 22 0.36 -17.44 0.36
C ALA A 22 0.75 -16.01 -0.03
N GLU A 23 0.36 -15.57 -1.23
CA GLU A 23 0.57 -14.21 -1.71
C GLU A 23 -0.42 -13.25 -1.03
N VAL A 24 -0.02 -11.99 -0.82
CA VAL A 24 -0.81 -11.01 -0.08
C VAL A 24 -0.39 -9.58 -0.42
N TYR A 25 -1.28 -8.62 -0.20
CA TYR A 25 -0.96 -7.20 -0.16
C TYR A 25 -1.00 -6.74 1.30
N TYR A 26 0.11 -6.22 1.83
CA TYR A 26 0.11 -5.55 3.13
C TYR A 26 0.06 -4.04 2.92
N ILE A 27 -0.96 -3.38 3.47
CA ILE A 27 -1.09 -1.91 3.48
C ILE A 27 -0.71 -1.45 4.88
N VAL A 28 0.38 -0.68 4.99
CA VAL A 28 0.99 -0.27 6.25
C VAL A 28 1.01 1.26 6.31
N GLY A 29 0.48 1.82 7.39
CA GLY A 29 0.63 3.23 7.74
C GLY A 29 1.49 3.38 9.01
N GLY A 30 2.37 4.37 9.03
CA GLY A 30 3.10 4.82 10.21
C GLY A 30 2.44 6.05 10.83
N VAL A 31 3.23 6.83 11.55
CA VAL A 31 2.77 8.02 12.29
C VAL A 31 3.44 9.31 11.83
N SER A 32 4.51 9.21 11.04
CA SER A 32 5.24 10.35 10.49
C SER A 32 4.83 10.60 9.03
N PRO A 33 5.03 11.83 8.51
CA PRO A 33 4.80 12.12 7.11
C PRO A 33 5.52 11.13 6.19
N LYS A 34 4.85 10.73 5.10
CA LYS A 34 5.34 9.76 4.09
C LYS A 34 5.40 8.31 4.56
N GLU A 35 5.08 7.99 5.81
CA GLU A 35 4.99 6.61 6.28
C GLU A 35 3.69 5.94 5.85
N GLY A 36 3.61 5.61 4.56
CA GLY A 36 2.57 4.76 4.01
C GLY A 36 3.15 3.90 2.92
N MET A 37 2.81 2.62 2.90
CA MET A 37 3.38 1.64 1.97
C MET A 37 2.35 0.57 1.64
N VAL A 38 2.22 0.24 0.35
CA VAL A 38 1.65 -1.03 -0.10
C VAL A 38 2.79 -1.98 -0.41
N ILE A 39 2.78 -3.17 0.20
CA ILE A 39 3.77 -4.22 -0.01
C ILE A 39 3.06 -5.35 -0.78
N THR A 40 3.38 -5.51 -2.06
CA THR A 40 2.93 -6.69 -2.83
C THR A 40 3.86 -7.85 -2.54
N ARG A 41 3.35 -8.94 -1.95
CA ARG A 41 4.13 -10.08 -1.48
C ARG A 41 3.89 -11.33 -2.31
N ASN A 42 5.00 -11.96 -2.71
CA ASN A 42 5.01 -13.39 -2.98
C ASN A 42 5.46 -14.19 -1.74
N ARG A 43 5.42 -15.52 -1.84
CA ARG A 43 5.76 -16.43 -0.73
C ARG A 43 7.19 -16.25 -0.19
N ARG A 44 8.13 -15.77 -1.01
CA ARG A 44 9.56 -15.68 -0.66
C ARG A 44 10.01 -14.26 -0.27
N GLY A 45 9.30 -13.22 -0.71
CA GLY A 45 9.69 -11.83 -0.48
C GLY A 45 8.74 -10.83 -1.15
N PRO A 46 9.13 -9.56 -1.24
CA PRO A 46 8.33 -8.54 -1.93
C PRO A 46 8.48 -8.70 -3.45
N ALA A 47 7.35 -8.66 -4.16
CA ALA A 47 7.33 -8.43 -5.60
C ALA A 47 7.45 -6.93 -5.90
N ASP A 48 6.89 -6.08 -5.03
CA ASP A 48 7.03 -4.62 -5.13
C ASP A 48 6.86 -3.94 -3.75
N LEU A 49 7.46 -2.76 -3.62
CA LEU A 49 7.31 -1.85 -2.48
C LEU A 49 6.83 -0.49 -2.99
N TRP A 50 5.60 -0.12 -2.68
CA TRP A 50 4.95 1.08 -3.22
C TRP A 50 4.69 2.12 -2.12
N PRO A 51 5.66 3.01 -1.83
CA PRO A 51 5.53 4.01 -0.78
C PRO A 51 4.63 5.16 -1.21
N LEU A 52 4.08 5.91 -0.25
CA LEU A 52 3.55 7.25 -0.53
C LEU A 52 4.66 8.14 -1.12
N ASP A 53 4.28 9.02 -2.04
CA ASP A 53 5.16 10.06 -2.56
C ASP A 53 4.41 11.40 -2.64
N PRO A 54 4.19 12.08 -1.50
CA PRO A 54 3.47 13.34 -1.47
C PRO A 54 4.16 14.45 -2.27
N LEU A 55 5.49 14.40 -2.43
CA LEU A 55 6.23 15.40 -3.21
C LEU A 55 5.99 15.22 -4.72
N GLY A 56 5.86 13.96 -5.18
CA GLY A 56 5.39 13.62 -6.52
C GLY A 56 3.88 13.70 -6.72
N GLY A 57 3.12 14.22 -5.75
CA GLY A 57 1.66 14.33 -5.81
C GLY A 57 0.89 13.04 -5.49
N ALA A 58 1.57 11.94 -5.19
CA ALA A 58 0.96 10.68 -4.78
C ALA A 58 0.76 10.63 -3.25
N TRP A 59 -0.20 11.43 -2.78
CA TRP A 59 -0.54 11.56 -1.36
C TRP A 59 -1.42 10.42 -0.81
N PHE A 60 -1.85 9.48 -1.66
CA PHE A 60 -2.53 8.24 -1.27
C PHE A 60 -2.03 7.04 -2.08
N ARG A 61 -2.27 5.83 -1.56
CA ARG A 61 -2.20 4.57 -2.31
C ARG A 61 -3.52 3.83 -2.20
N VAL A 62 -3.93 3.18 -3.29
CA VAL A 62 -5.14 2.35 -3.34
C VAL A 62 -4.75 0.96 -3.78
N GLU A 63 -4.96 -0.02 -2.90
CA GLU A 63 -4.83 -1.43 -3.22
C GLU A 63 -6.17 -2.15 -2.99
N THR A 64 -6.52 -3.04 -3.91
CA THR A 64 -7.69 -3.91 -3.84
C THR A 64 -7.22 -5.35 -3.80
N ASN A 65 -7.20 -6.06 -4.94
CA ASN A 65 -6.81 -7.47 -5.03
C ASN A 65 -6.02 -7.80 -6.31
N TYR A 66 -5.43 -6.79 -6.96
CA TYR A 66 -4.71 -6.94 -8.23
C TYR A 66 -3.41 -6.17 -8.15
N ASP A 67 -2.39 -6.49 -8.92
CA ASP A 67 -1.15 -5.73 -8.86
C ASP A 67 -1.35 -4.28 -9.37
N HIS A 68 -0.74 -3.30 -8.70
CA HIS A 68 -0.96 -1.88 -9.02
C HIS A 68 -0.42 -1.46 -10.40
N TRP A 69 0.60 -2.16 -10.90
CA TRP A 69 1.16 -1.97 -12.25
C TRP A 69 0.35 -2.70 -13.34
N THR A 70 -0.77 -3.33 -12.99
CA THR A 70 -1.65 -4.03 -13.94
C THR A 70 -3.02 -3.34 -14.03
N THR A 71 -3.72 -3.56 -15.13
CA THR A 71 -5.10 -3.12 -15.30
C THR A 71 -6.02 -4.01 -14.45
N PRO A 72 -6.87 -3.42 -13.56
CA PRO A 72 -7.89 -4.20 -12.86
C PRO A 72 -8.81 -4.93 -13.87
N PRO A 73 -9.30 -6.13 -13.55
CA PRO A 73 -10.23 -6.82 -14.43
C PRO A 73 -11.50 -5.97 -14.61
N PRO A 74 -12.02 -5.83 -15.84
CA PRO A 74 -13.17 -4.95 -16.12
C PRO A 74 -14.43 -5.28 -15.31
N PHE A 75 -14.57 -6.52 -14.84
CA PHE A 75 -15.70 -6.98 -14.04
C PHE A 75 -15.55 -6.73 -12.53
N ASP A 76 -14.36 -6.33 -12.04
CA ASP A 76 -14.11 -5.97 -10.63
C ASP A 76 -13.07 -4.84 -10.52
N ASP A 77 -13.34 -3.71 -11.17
CA ASP A 77 -12.53 -2.50 -11.02
C ASP A 77 -13.03 -1.61 -9.88
N ARG A 78 -12.70 -1.99 -8.66
CA ARG A 78 -12.90 -1.17 -7.45
C ARG A 78 -11.81 -0.10 -7.27
N ARG A 79 -10.65 -0.25 -7.92
CA ARG A 79 -9.51 0.66 -7.78
C ARG A 79 -9.82 2.01 -8.42
N THR A 80 -10.33 2.02 -9.65
CA THR A 80 -10.67 3.25 -10.38
C THR A 80 -11.67 4.15 -9.64
N PRO A 81 -12.83 3.66 -9.16
CA PRO A 81 -13.77 4.51 -8.43
C PRO A 81 -13.18 5.03 -7.10
N ALA A 82 -12.38 4.23 -6.38
CA ALA A 82 -11.70 4.69 -5.17
C ALA A 82 -10.70 5.83 -5.45
N ILE A 83 -9.89 5.71 -6.51
CA ILE A 83 -8.98 6.78 -6.95
C ILE A 83 -9.76 8.03 -7.35
N LYS A 84 -10.86 7.89 -8.13
CA LYS A 84 -11.71 9.04 -8.51
C LYS A 84 -12.29 9.74 -7.29
N ALA A 85 -12.74 9.00 -6.28
CA ALA A 85 -13.29 9.57 -5.06
C ALA A 85 -12.22 10.31 -4.23
N LEU A 86 -11.02 9.75 -4.08
CA LEU A 86 -9.90 10.41 -3.40
C LEU A 86 -9.45 11.67 -4.13
N ASN A 87 -9.37 11.62 -5.46
CA ASN A 87 -9.05 12.79 -6.29
C ASN A 87 -10.12 13.89 -6.17
N ALA A 88 -11.40 13.52 -6.19
CA ALA A 88 -12.50 14.47 -6.01
C ALA A 88 -12.54 15.07 -4.60
N THR A 89 -12.13 14.29 -3.59
CA THR A 89 -11.97 14.77 -2.22
C THR A 89 -10.81 15.77 -2.12
N GLY A 90 -9.65 15.43 -2.67
CA GLY A 90 -8.45 16.27 -2.62
C GLY A 90 -7.76 16.27 -1.25
N GLN A 91 -6.42 16.33 -1.26
CA GLN A 91 -5.60 16.22 -0.04
C GLN A 91 -5.92 17.31 0.98
N GLN A 92 -6.22 18.53 0.53
CA GLN A 92 -6.54 19.68 1.35
C GLN A 92 -7.79 19.50 2.23
N ASN A 93 -8.62 18.51 1.92
CA ASN A 93 -9.85 18.19 2.64
C ASN A 93 -9.67 16.99 3.59
N ILE A 94 -8.43 16.51 3.77
CA ILE A 94 -8.08 15.43 4.70
C ILE A 94 -7.05 15.97 5.70
N ASN A 95 -7.34 15.79 7.00
CA ASN A 95 -6.52 16.28 8.13
C ASN A 95 -5.26 15.44 8.33
#